data_AF-A0A9W6SD81-F1
#
_entry.id   AF-A0A9W6SD81-F1
#
_cell.length_a   1.000
_cell.length_b   1.000
_cell.length_c   1.000
_cell.angle_alpha   90.00
_cell.angle_beta   90.00
_cell.angle_gamma   90.00
#
_symmetry.space_group_name_H-M   'P 1'
#
loop_
_entity.id
_entity.type
_entity.pdbx_description
1 polymer ?
#
loop_
_entity_poly.entity_id
_entity_poly.type
_entity_poly.pdbx_seq_one_letter_code
_entity_poly.pdbx_strand_id
1 'polypeptide(L)' 'MGTARRECTDRMLIFSERHLRAVLAEYTRHYNQHRPHRSLQHSAPEPHPCVMDIQHARVTRRKILGGLINEYSQVA' A
#
# COMPACT_ATOMS: atom_id res chain seq x y z
N MET A 1 4.78 13.46 6.12
CA MET A 1 3.85 12.63 5.32
C MET A 1 4.21 12.83 3.86
N GLY A 2 4.39 11.77 3.09
CA GLY A 2 4.63 11.90 1.65
C GLY A 2 3.31 11.93 0.89
N THR A 3 3.34 12.52 -0.31
CA THR A 3 2.18 12.63 -1.20
C THR A 3 2.29 11.59 -2.32
N ALA A 4 1.17 11.30 -2.99
CA ALA A 4 1.14 10.43 -4.16
C ALA A 4 2.17 10.86 -5.24
N ARG A 5 2.40 12.17 -5.36
CA ARG A 5 3.39 12.72 -6.28
C ARG A 5 4.81 12.25 -5.94
N ARG A 6 5.26 12.52 -4.72
CA ARG A 6 6.61 12.19 -4.26
C ARG A 6 6.87 10.68 -4.20
N GLU A 7 5.85 9.92 -3.84
CA GLU A 7 5.98 8.48 -3.62
C GLU A 7 5.78 7.66 -4.88
N CYS A 8 5.02 8.17 -5.87
CA CYS A 8 4.73 7.45 -7.11
C CYS A 8 5.18 8.20 -8.35
N THR A 9 4.54 9.33 -8.67
CA THR A 9 4.65 9.92 -10.02
C THR A 9 6.00 10.58 -10.29
N ASP A 10 6.74 11.00 -9.25
CA ASP A 10 8.11 11.50 -9.40
C ASP A 10 9.13 10.37 -9.64
N ARG A 11 8.72 9.10 -9.47
CA ARG A 11 9.60 7.91 -9.52
C ARG A 11 9.19 6.90 -10.59
N MET A 12 8.14 7.20 -11.35
CA MET A 12 7.60 6.34 -12.41
C MET A 12 7.17 7.19 -13.60
N LEU A 13 7.59 6.78 -14.80
CA LEU A 13 7.14 7.41 -16.03
C LEU A 13 5.67 7.09 -16.29
N ILE A 14 4.87 8.13 -16.52
CA ILE A 14 3.44 8.02 -16.80
C ILE A 14 3.21 8.15 -18.30
N PHE A 15 2.98 7.02 -18.97
CA PHE A 15 2.84 6.96 -20.43
C PHE A 15 1.47 7.41 -20.97
N SER A 16 0.43 7.47 -20.13
CA SER A 16 -0.91 7.90 -20.54
C SER A 16 -1.79 8.23 -19.34
N GLU A 17 -2.92 8.89 -19.58
CA GLU A 17 -3.94 9.12 -18.54
C GLU A 17 -4.47 7.80 -17.96
N ARG A 18 -4.71 6.79 -18.81
CA ARG A 18 -5.14 5.46 -18.34
C ARG A 18 -4.11 4.83 -17.41
N HIS A 19 -2.82 4.98 -17.73
CA HIS A 19 -1.75 4.51 -16.85
C HIS A 19 -1.74 5.28 -15.53
N LEU A 20 -1.89 6.60 -15.55
CA LEU A 20 -1.99 7.42 -14.35
C LEU A 20 -3.14 6.99 -13.44
N ARG A 21 -4.33 6.77 -14.01
CA ARG A 21 -5.50 6.31 -13.27
C ARG A 21 -5.27 4.96 -12.59
N ALA A 22 -4.63 4.02 -13.29
CA ALA A 22 -4.28 2.72 -12.70
C ALA A 22 -3.27 2.87 -11.54
N VAL A 23 -2.24 3.71 -11.72
CA VAL A 23 -1.24 3.98 -10.67
C VAL A 23 -1.88 4.63 -9.44
N LEU A 24 -2.72 5.65 -9.64
CA LEU A 24 -3.39 6.35 -8.54
C LEU A 24 -4.43 5.47 -7.83
N ALA A 25 -5.12 4.59 -8.55
CA ALA A 25 -6.05 3.64 -7.95
C ALA A 25 -5.31 2.66 -7.03
N GLU A 26 -4.21 2.07 -7.49
CA GLU A 26 -3.39 1.16 -6.69
C GLU A 26 -2.74 1.87 -5.50
N TYR A 27 -2.26 3.12 -5.69
CA TYR A 27 -1.74 3.93 -4.59
C TYR A 27 -2.82 4.27 -3.55
N THR A 28 -4.03 4.65 -3.98
CA THR A 28 -5.14 4.99 -3.07
C THR A 28 -5.52 3.77 -2.23
N ARG A 29 -5.60 2.60 -2.88
CA ARG A 29 -5.87 1.35 -2.19
C ARG A 29 -4.78 1.01 -1.17
N HIS A 30 -3.51 1.17 -1.53
CA HIS A 30 -2.40 1.05 -0.59
C HIS A 30 -2.53 2.02 0.59
N TYR A 31 -2.79 3.30 0.31
CA TYR A 31 -2.90 4.36 1.31
C TYR A 31 -4.02 4.09 2.32
N ASN A 32 -5.19 3.65 1.85
CA ASN A 32 -6.34 3.41 2.72
C ASN A 32 -6.25 2.09 3.48
N GLN A 33 -5.65 1.05 2.89
CA GLN A 33 -5.79 -0.31 3.42
C GLN A 33 -4.53 -0.89 4.07
N HIS A 34 -3.35 -0.36 3.72
CA HIS A 34 -2.06 -0.94 4.13
C HIS A 34 -1.12 0.07 4.77
N ARG A 35 -1.18 1.33 4.36
CA ARG A 35 -0.28 2.35 4.89
C ARG A 35 -0.60 2.61 6.36
N PRO A 36 0.39 2.64 7.26
CA PRO A 36 0.18 3.04 8.65
C PRO A 36 0.05 4.57 8.75
N HIS A 37 -0.99 5.04 9.44
CA HIS A 37 -1.23 6.48 9.66
C HIS A 37 -1.02 6.82 11.12
N ARG A 38 -0.16 7.80 11.38
CA ARG A 38 0.17 8.21 12.76
C ARG A 38 -1.05 8.68 13.55
N SER A 39 -1.96 9.40 12.90
CA SER A 39 -3.22 9.85 13.50
C SER A 39 -4.17 8.71 13.88
N LEU A 40 -3.97 7.52 13.29
CA LEU A 40 -4.75 6.31 13.55
C LEU A 40 -3.93 5.27 14.32
N GLN A 41 -2.98 5.72 15.17
CA GLN A 41 -2.11 4.83 15.96
C GLN A 41 -1.35 3.81 15.09
N HIS A 42 -0.88 4.24 13.92
CA HIS A 42 -0.21 3.38 12.93
C HIS A 42 -1.10 2.32 12.27
N SER A 43 -2.42 2.41 12.42
CA SER A 43 -3.37 1.63 11.64
C SER A 43 -3.64 2.26 10.27
N ALA A 44 -4.14 1.45 9.34
CA ALA A 44 -4.71 1.93 8.09
C ALA A 44 -6.16 2.42 8.32
N PRO A 45 -6.67 3.38 7.52
CA PRO A 45 -8.06 3.85 7.59
C PRO A 45 -9.09 2.75 7.39
N GLU A 46 -8.81 1.82 6.48
CA GLU A 46 -9.63 0.67 6.13
C GLU A 46 -8.80 -0.60 6.38
N PRO A 47 -8.54 -0.94 7.65
CA PRO A 47 -7.69 -2.08 7.96
C PRO A 47 -8.38 -3.37 7.49
N HIS A 48 -7.65 -4.21 6.78
CA HIS A 48 -8.15 -5.55 6.46
C HIS A 48 -8.26 -6.37 7.75
N PRO A 49 -9.41 -7.01 8.03
CA PRO A 49 -9.55 -7.85 9.20
C PRO A 49 -8.61 -9.04 9.07
N CYS A 50 -7.56 -9.03 9.89
CA CYS A 50 -6.56 -10.07 9.96
C CYS A 50 -6.63 -10.64 11.38
N VAL A 51 -7.45 -11.68 11.56
CA VAL A 51 -7.48 -12.44 12.82
C VAL A 51 -6.38 -13.48 12.71
N MET A 52 -5.27 -13.28 13.41
CA MET A 52 -4.08 -14.13 13.29
C MET A 52 -3.65 -14.66 14.65
N ASP A 53 -3.30 -15.93 14.70
CA ASP A 53 -2.45 -16.49 15.74
C ASP A 53 -1.00 -16.07 15.47
N ILE A 54 -0.45 -15.22 16.34
CA ILE A 54 0.91 -14.67 16.21
C ILE A 54 1.97 -15.78 16.17
N GLN A 55 1.67 -16.97 16.71
CA GLN A 55 2.62 -18.09 16.74
C GLN A 55 2.81 -18.77 15.37
N HIS A 56 1.81 -18.69 14.48
CA HIS A 56 1.84 -19.29 13.15
C HIS A 56 1.80 -18.27 12.01
N ALA A 57 1.78 -16.97 12.34
CA ALA A 57 1.68 -15.90 11.36
C ALA A 57 2.86 -15.91 10.37
N ARG A 58 2.57 -16.17 9.10
CA ARG A 58 3.55 -16.11 8.02
C ARG A 58 3.49 -14.74 7.36
N VAL A 59 4.62 -14.03 7.31
CA VAL A 59 4.71 -12.76 6.60
C VAL A 59 4.78 -13.00 5.08
N THR A 60 3.88 -12.37 4.34
CA THR A 60 3.94 -12.30 2.88
C THR A 60 4.22 -10.87 2.44
N ARG A 61 4.94 -10.75 1.32
CA ARG A 61 5.27 -9.46 0.71
C ARG A 61 4.61 -9.37 -0.65
N ARG A 62 3.83 -8.31 -0.86
CA ARG A 62 3.24 -7.96 -2.14
C ARG A 62 3.93 -6.72 -2.70
N LYS A 63 4.49 -6.83 -3.91
CA LYS A 63 5.09 -5.71 -4.64
C LYS A 63 4.02 -5.05 -5.50
N ILE A 64 3.88 -3.73 -5.39
CA ILE A 64 2.93 -2.95 -6.21
C ILE A 64 3.65 -1.84 -6.95
N LEU A 65 3.01 -1.31 -8.00
CA LEU A 65 3.59 -0.25 -8.83
C LEU A 65 5.00 -0.59 -9.33
N GLY A 66 5.17 -1.81 -9.87
CA GLY A 66 6.48 -2.29 -10.33
C GLY A 66 7.50 -2.56 -9.20
N GLY A 67 7.04 -2.65 -7.95
CA GLY A 67 7.90 -2.85 -6.77
C GLY A 67 8.36 -1.56 -6.09
N LEU A 68 7.86 -0.41 -6.55
CA LEU A 68 8.09 0.89 -5.92
C LEU A 68 7.57 0.92 -4.47
N ILE A 69 6.46 0.22 -4.23
CA ILE A 69 5.87 0.06 -2.90
C ILE A 69 5.80 -1.42 -2.55
N ASN A 70 6.09 -1.73 -1.30
CA ASN A 70 6.04 -3.07 -0.74
C ASN A 70 5.01 -3.09 0.38
N GLU A 71 4.00 -3.93 0.22
CA GLU A 71 3.05 -4.23 1.27
C GLU A 71 3.43 -5.53 1.94
N TYR A 72 3.23 -5.55 3.25
CA TYR A 72 3.47 -6.72 4.08
C TYR A 72 2.18 -7.07 4.78
N SER A 73 1.76 -8.33 4.64
CA SER A 73 0.58 -8.87 5.31
C SER A 73 0.94 -10.18 6.00
N GLN A 74 0.29 -10.45 7.12
CA GLN A 74 0.33 -11.75 7.76
C GLN A 74 -0.73 -12.63 7.12
N VAL A 75 -0.39 -13.89 6.82
CA VAL A 75 -1.35 -14.93 6.43
C VAL A 75 -1.33 -16.02 7.50
N ALA A 76 -2.53 -16.50 7.86
CA ALA A 76 -2.73 -17.62 8.77
C ALA A 76 -2.61 -18.94 8.00
#